data_AF-A0A1Y6KDU4-F1
#
_entry.id   AF-A0A1Y6KDU4-F1
#
_cell.length_a   1.000
_cell.length_b   1.000
_cell.length_c   1.000
_cell.angle_alpha   90.00
_cell.angle_beta   90.00
_cell.angle_gamma   90.00
#
_symmetry.space_group_name_H-M   'P 1'
#
loop_
_entity.id
_entity.type
_entity.pdbx_description
1 polymer ?
#
loop_
_entity_poly.entity_id
_entity_poly.type
_entity_poly.pdbx_seq_one_letter_code
_entity_poly.pdbx_strand_id
1 'polypeptide(L)'
;MKRSTCTAIFATLLLTFVMHSASAQAVPSYDLRDITVGMPIADLPNEGYVNLSCAGAPDRKLDAWSRWRDCPADEQGRRAVRFEFDPETSQDGTKVAGHPVLLTAVIDDKATVFGLNIETDPKARLYIRKKAFLLGNQVKSRYGAEGWDCKELQPTAGEQPVGGVFLREICKKTVPGRLLTVERELFRKPDQDIKSFVDQTLVRITKQTN
;
A
#
# COMPACT_ATOMS: atom_id res chain seq x y z
N MET A 1 -66.28 -2.89 -51.17
CA MET A 1 -65.74 -1.77 -51.97
C MET A 1 -65.20 -0.69 -51.02
N LYS A 2 -63.97 -0.24 -51.25
CA LYS A 2 -63.29 0.98 -50.74
C LYS A 2 -62.90 1.00 -49.24
N ARG A 3 -61.69 1.39 -48.81
CA ARG A 3 -60.34 1.52 -49.37
C ARG A 3 -59.45 1.92 -48.17
N SER A 4 -58.29 1.29 -48.03
CA SER A 4 -57.23 1.62 -47.06
C SER A 4 -56.60 3.02 -47.26
N THR A 5 -56.06 3.60 -46.17
CA THR A 5 -54.88 4.50 -46.09
C THR A 5 -54.71 4.84 -44.59
N CYS A 6 -53.73 4.40 -43.79
CA CYS A 6 -52.28 4.17 -43.85
C CYS A 6 -51.41 5.43 -43.72
N THR A 7 -50.76 5.53 -42.54
CA THR A 7 -49.44 6.13 -42.17
C THR A 7 -49.24 7.66 -42.35
N ALA A 8 -48.53 8.36 -41.46
CA ALA A 8 -47.18 8.09 -40.98
C ALA A 8 -46.90 8.58 -39.54
N ILE A 9 -46.22 7.75 -38.75
CA ILE A 9 -45.58 8.10 -37.48
C ILE A 9 -44.09 8.31 -37.78
N PHE A 10 -43.58 9.51 -37.51
CA PHE A 10 -42.15 9.84 -37.57
C PHE A 10 -41.44 9.15 -36.39
N ALA A 11 -40.57 8.18 -36.68
CA ALA A 11 -39.65 7.60 -35.70
C ALA A 11 -38.30 8.32 -35.78
N THR A 12 -38.03 9.21 -34.83
CA THR A 12 -36.76 9.93 -34.70
C THR A 12 -35.71 9.01 -34.07
N LEU A 13 -34.74 8.58 -34.86
CA LEU A 13 -33.59 7.79 -34.41
C LEU A 13 -32.52 8.74 -33.82
N LEU A 14 -32.46 8.87 -32.50
CA LEU A 14 -31.42 9.62 -31.79
C LEU A 14 -30.24 8.70 -31.45
N LEU A 15 -29.16 8.81 -32.23
CA LEU A 15 -27.86 8.17 -31.92
C LEU A 15 -27.09 8.99 -30.87
N THR A 16 -26.98 8.41 -29.68
CA THR A 16 -25.79 8.29 -28.81
C THR A 16 -24.67 9.34 -28.85
N PHE A 17 -24.44 9.98 -27.71
CA PHE A 17 -23.09 10.15 -27.13
C PHE A 17 -23.21 9.99 -25.61
N VAL A 18 -23.07 8.75 -25.11
CA VAL A 18 -22.84 8.55 -23.66
C VAL A 18 -21.39 8.92 -23.42
N MET A 19 -21.15 10.19 -23.06
CA MET A 19 -19.85 10.59 -22.52
C MET A 19 -19.62 9.76 -21.25
N HIS A 20 -18.78 8.74 -21.35
CA HIS A 20 -18.24 8.07 -20.18
C HIS A 20 -17.38 9.11 -19.47
N SER A 21 -17.96 9.76 -18.46
CA SER A 21 -17.20 10.51 -17.48
C SER A 21 -16.24 9.53 -16.81
N ALA A 22 -15.00 9.50 -17.28
CA ALA A 22 -13.90 8.85 -16.58
C ALA A 22 -13.83 9.53 -15.20
N SER A 23 -14.40 8.85 -14.21
CA SER A 23 -14.36 9.32 -12.83
C SER A 23 -12.91 9.20 -12.42
N ALA A 24 -12.20 10.32 -12.35
CA ALA A 24 -10.88 10.37 -11.74
C ALA A 24 -11.03 9.79 -10.33
N GLN A 25 -10.51 8.58 -10.12
CA GLN A 25 -10.64 7.89 -8.84
C GLN A 25 -10.00 8.78 -7.78
N ALA A 26 -10.81 9.20 -6.80
CA ALA A 26 -10.35 10.11 -5.77
C ALA A 26 -9.21 9.45 -4.98
N VAL A 27 -8.07 10.15 -4.90
CA VAL A 27 -6.94 9.72 -4.07
C VAL A 27 -7.42 9.66 -2.61
N PRO A 28 -7.08 8.60 -1.85
CA PRO A 28 -7.47 8.51 -0.45
C PRO A 28 -7.08 9.76 0.34
N SER A 29 -8.01 10.25 1.16
CA SER A 29 -7.75 11.38 2.07
C SER A 29 -6.65 11.06 3.09
N TYR A 30 -6.50 9.79 3.44
CA TYR A 30 -5.49 9.29 4.36
C TYR A 30 -4.74 8.09 3.79
N ASP A 31 -3.44 8.04 4.05
CA ASP A 31 -2.56 7.00 3.55
C ASP A 31 -2.63 5.73 4.42
N LEU A 32 -2.74 5.91 5.74
CA LEU A 32 -2.91 4.84 6.72
C LEU A 32 -3.72 5.33 7.92
N ARG A 33 -4.96 4.85 8.06
CA ARG A 33 -5.94 5.34 9.06
C ARG A 33 -6.09 6.86 8.99
N ASP A 34 -5.56 7.59 9.96
CA ASP A 34 -5.54 9.05 10.10
C ASP A 34 -4.15 9.67 9.85
N ILE A 35 -3.15 8.85 9.49
CA ILE A 35 -1.81 9.31 9.11
C ILE A 35 -1.75 9.58 7.60
N THR A 36 -1.21 10.75 7.28
CA THR A 36 -1.01 11.22 5.90
C THR A 36 0.42 11.70 5.69
N VAL A 37 1.03 11.27 4.60
CA VAL A 37 2.35 11.75 4.18
C VAL A 37 2.29 13.25 3.92
N GLY A 38 3.24 13.99 4.50
CA GLY A 38 3.32 15.45 4.45
C GLY A 38 2.76 16.15 5.68
N MET A 39 2.12 15.45 6.62
CA MET A 39 1.65 16.07 7.87
C MET A 39 2.80 16.29 8.88
N PRO A 40 2.74 17.35 9.70
CA PRO A 40 3.65 17.53 10.83
C PRO A 40 3.56 16.39 11.85
N ILE A 41 4.68 16.07 12.50
CA ILE A 41 4.70 15.11 13.61
C ILE A 41 3.87 15.57 14.80
N ALA A 42 3.76 16.88 15.01
CA ALA A 42 2.92 17.45 16.06
C ALA A 42 1.43 17.16 15.87
N ASP A 43 1.00 16.86 14.64
CA ASP A 43 -0.38 16.56 14.29
C ASP A 43 -0.67 15.04 14.31
N LEU A 44 0.36 14.20 14.56
CA LEU A 44 0.13 12.77 14.72
C LEU A 44 -0.68 12.50 15.99
N PRO A 45 -1.70 11.65 15.92
CA PRO A 45 -2.49 11.26 17.07
C PRO A 45 -1.61 10.51 18.08
N ASN A 46 -1.76 10.87 19.37
CA ASN A 46 -1.11 10.13 20.47
C ASN A 46 -1.85 8.83 20.81
N GLU A 47 -3.14 8.74 20.48
CA GLU A 47 -3.98 7.57 20.74
C GLU A 47 -4.08 6.66 19.51
N GLY A 48 -4.38 5.37 19.75
CA GLY A 48 -4.56 4.39 18.66
C GLY A 48 -3.26 3.79 18.11
N TYR A 49 -2.11 4.24 18.62
CA TYR A 49 -0.77 3.80 18.22
C TYR A 49 0.10 3.48 19.44
N VAL A 50 0.75 2.32 19.42
CA VAL A 50 1.55 1.81 20.55
C VAL A 50 2.88 1.25 20.07
N ASN A 51 3.74 0.87 21.03
CA ASN A 51 5.03 0.20 20.79
C ASN A 51 5.99 0.99 19.87
N LEU A 52 5.97 2.32 19.99
CA LEU A 52 6.85 3.19 19.21
C LEU A 52 8.31 2.82 19.49
N SER A 53 9.10 2.65 18.43
CA SER A 53 10.52 2.30 18.54
C SER A 53 11.31 2.69 17.32
N CYS A 54 12.62 2.83 17.46
CA CYS A 54 13.46 3.17 16.32
C CYS A 54 13.63 2.00 15.37
N ALA A 55 13.41 2.20 14.07
CA ALA A 55 13.49 1.12 13.10
C ALA A 55 14.92 0.55 12.95
N GLY A 56 15.94 1.40 13.03
CA GLY A 56 17.35 0.99 13.02
C GLY A 56 17.91 0.54 14.39
N ALA A 57 17.13 0.68 15.46
CA ALA A 57 17.50 0.27 16.82
C ALA A 57 16.23 -0.18 17.58
N PRO A 58 15.68 -1.38 17.30
CA PRO A 58 14.34 -1.78 17.77
C PRO A 58 14.17 -1.85 19.29
N ASP A 59 15.27 -2.01 20.03
CA ASP A 59 15.32 -2.00 21.50
C ASP A 59 15.17 -0.58 22.07
N ARG A 60 15.42 0.46 21.25
CA ARG A 60 15.18 1.85 21.61
C ARG A 60 13.71 2.17 21.43
N LYS A 61 12.95 1.99 22.52
CA LYS A 61 11.54 2.39 22.61
C LYS A 61 11.40 3.90 22.75
N LEU A 62 10.28 4.43 22.28
CA LEU A 62 9.90 5.82 22.39
C LEU A 62 8.54 5.90 23.10
N ASP A 63 8.41 6.83 24.03
CA ASP A 63 7.14 7.01 24.75
C ASP A 63 6.14 7.87 23.96
N ALA A 64 6.61 8.61 22.94
CA ALA A 64 5.78 9.49 22.13
C ALA A 64 6.43 9.78 20.76
N TRP A 65 5.61 10.18 19.78
CA TRP A 65 6.06 10.62 18.46
C TRP A 65 7.09 11.75 18.52
N SER A 66 6.96 12.67 19.47
CA SER A 66 7.87 13.81 19.68
C SER A 66 9.33 13.40 19.91
N ARG A 67 9.56 12.16 20.37
CA ARG A 67 10.89 11.58 20.60
C ARG A 67 11.55 11.03 19.34
N TRP A 68 10.96 11.19 18.15
CA TRP A 68 11.50 10.66 16.88
C TRP A 68 12.97 11.01 16.60
N ARG A 69 13.47 12.15 17.10
CA ARG A 69 14.88 12.57 16.97
C ARG A 69 15.85 11.65 17.70
N ASP A 70 15.36 10.86 18.66
CA ASP A 70 16.14 9.84 19.35
C ASP A 70 16.56 8.70 18.41
N CYS A 71 15.86 8.50 17.29
CA CYS A 71 16.20 7.46 16.33
C CYS A 71 17.39 7.86 15.44
N PRO A 72 18.24 6.90 15.04
CA PRO A 72 19.34 7.18 14.12
C PRO A 72 18.79 7.74 12.79
N ALA A 73 19.48 8.74 12.25
CA ALA A 73 19.19 9.29 10.94
C ALA A 73 19.86 8.45 9.84
N ASP A 74 19.22 8.38 8.68
CA ASP A 74 19.83 7.90 7.45
C ASP A 74 20.72 8.97 6.81
N GLU A 75 21.34 8.64 5.68
CA GLU A 75 22.23 9.53 4.92
C GLU A 75 21.54 10.82 4.44
N GLN A 76 20.20 10.81 4.35
CA GLN A 76 19.38 11.95 3.96
C GLN A 76 18.81 12.71 5.16
N GLY A 77 19.28 12.42 6.38
CA GLY A 77 18.81 13.04 7.62
C GLY A 77 17.46 12.51 8.13
N ARG A 78 16.86 11.53 7.45
CA ARG A 78 15.54 11.01 7.80
C ARG A 78 15.64 9.98 8.90
N ARG A 79 14.63 9.93 9.76
CA ARG A 79 14.57 9.00 10.90
C ARG A 79 13.34 8.13 10.78
N ALA A 80 13.48 6.87 11.16
CA ALA A 80 12.43 5.87 11.00
C ALA A 80 11.93 5.37 12.35
N VAL A 81 10.61 5.48 12.57
CA VAL A 81 9.91 5.05 13.79
C VAL A 81 8.95 3.93 13.44
N ARG A 82 9.16 2.74 14.01
CA ARG A 82 8.19 1.65 14.02
C ARG A 82 7.09 1.93 15.01
N PHE A 83 5.89 1.45 14.69
CA PHE A 83 4.71 1.57 15.54
C PHE A 83 3.73 0.44 15.24
N GLU A 84 2.77 0.25 16.13
CA GLU A 84 1.72 -0.75 16.03
C GLU A 84 0.36 -0.10 16.28
N PHE A 85 -0.71 -0.74 15.83
CA PHE A 85 -2.06 -0.30 16.18
C PHE A 85 -2.38 -0.72 17.61
N ASP A 86 -2.97 0.20 18.38
CA ASP A 86 -3.42 -0.08 19.73
C ASP A 86 -4.49 -1.19 19.73
N PRO A 87 -4.31 -2.28 20.50
CA PRO A 87 -5.34 -3.32 20.66
C PRO A 87 -6.71 -2.81 21.11
N GLU A 88 -6.79 -1.68 21.82
CA GLU A 88 -8.05 -1.05 22.22
C GLU A 88 -8.87 -0.58 21.00
N THR A 89 -8.19 -0.10 19.96
CA THR A 89 -8.81 0.34 18.69
C THR A 89 -8.75 -0.72 17.60
N SER A 90 -7.96 -1.78 17.80
CA SER A 90 -7.60 -2.78 16.79
C SER A 90 -7.42 -4.15 17.40
N GLN A 91 -8.53 -4.80 17.79
CA GLN A 91 -8.52 -6.12 18.43
C GLN A 91 -7.82 -7.21 17.60
N ASP A 92 -7.77 -7.01 16.29
CA ASP A 92 -7.12 -7.90 15.33
C ASP A 92 -5.58 -7.75 15.26
N GLY A 93 -5.01 -6.82 16.03
CA GLY A 93 -3.61 -6.43 15.98
C GLY A 93 -3.29 -5.47 14.82
N THR A 94 -2.01 -5.33 14.52
CA THR A 94 -1.51 -4.45 13.45
C THR A 94 -1.73 -5.10 12.08
N LYS A 95 -2.90 -4.84 11.48
CA LYS A 95 -3.28 -5.35 10.15
C LYS A 95 -3.71 -4.26 9.18
N VAL A 96 -3.26 -4.35 7.93
CA VAL A 96 -3.74 -3.52 6.83
C VAL A 96 -4.43 -4.40 5.79
N ALA A 97 -5.68 -4.07 5.45
CA ALA A 97 -6.52 -4.87 4.55
C ALA A 97 -6.57 -6.37 4.92
N GLY A 98 -6.55 -6.69 6.23
CA GLY A 98 -6.57 -8.05 6.74
C GLY A 98 -5.20 -8.76 6.80
N HIS A 99 -4.13 -8.13 6.33
CA HIS A 99 -2.78 -8.67 6.37
C HIS A 99 -2.02 -8.14 7.59
N PRO A 100 -1.41 -9.00 8.42
CA PRO A 100 -0.46 -8.59 9.46
C PRO A 100 0.71 -7.84 8.83
N VAL A 101 1.06 -6.69 9.38
CA VAL A 101 2.10 -5.82 8.84
C VAL A 101 3.00 -5.24 9.92
N LEU A 102 4.23 -4.91 9.53
CA LEU A 102 5.15 -4.04 10.24
C LEU A 102 5.01 -2.63 9.66
N LEU A 103 4.71 -1.66 10.51
CA LEU A 103 4.51 -0.27 10.11
C LEU A 103 5.72 0.58 10.50
N THR A 104 6.10 1.51 9.64
CA THR A 104 7.16 2.48 9.91
C THR A 104 6.82 3.84 9.33
N ALA A 105 6.89 4.87 10.16
CA ALA A 105 6.86 6.26 9.72
C ALA A 105 8.30 6.73 9.49
N VAL A 106 8.55 7.32 8.33
CA VAL A 106 9.81 7.99 7.99
C VAL A 106 9.60 9.48 8.14
N ILE A 107 10.47 10.13 8.89
CA ILE A 107 10.34 11.50 9.35
C ILE A 107 11.54 12.29 8.84
N ASP A 108 11.30 13.42 8.18
CA ASP A 108 12.37 14.30 7.72
C ASP A 108 12.84 15.26 8.83
N ASP A 109 13.95 15.96 8.58
CA ASP A 109 14.52 16.91 9.54
C ASP A 109 13.58 18.09 9.88
N LYS A 110 12.58 18.36 9.03
CA LYS A 110 11.55 19.38 9.22
C LYS A 110 10.41 18.90 10.12
N ALA A 111 10.56 17.76 10.78
CA ALA A 111 9.52 17.16 11.64
C ALA A 111 8.21 16.90 10.87
N THR A 112 8.32 16.46 9.63
CA THR A 112 7.18 16.07 8.78
C THR A 112 7.24 14.58 8.49
N VAL A 113 6.08 13.92 8.40
CA VAL A 113 5.97 12.54 7.90
C VAL A 113 6.39 12.53 6.43
N PHE A 114 7.65 12.20 6.17
CA PHE A 114 8.20 12.07 4.82
C PHE A 114 7.64 10.86 4.09
N GLY A 115 7.36 9.78 4.81
CA GLY A 115 6.77 8.60 4.21
C GLY A 115 6.30 7.55 5.20
N LEU A 116 5.63 6.54 4.66
CA LEU A 116 5.16 5.35 5.36
C LEU A 116 5.68 4.11 4.65
N ASN A 117 6.24 3.18 5.42
CA ASN A 117 6.54 1.83 4.96
C ASN A 117 5.55 0.86 5.61
N ILE A 118 4.92 0.02 4.80
CA ILE A 118 4.01 -1.03 5.22
C ILE A 118 4.56 -2.33 4.64
N GLU A 119 5.08 -3.19 5.50
CA GLU A 119 5.67 -4.48 5.14
C GLU A 119 4.81 -5.59 5.71
N THR A 120 4.46 -6.60 4.92
CA THR A 120 3.78 -7.78 5.47
C THR A 120 4.67 -8.52 6.46
N ASP A 121 4.15 -8.87 7.63
CA ASP A 121 4.95 -9.48 8.69
C ASP A 121 5.42 -10.90 8.30
N PRO A 122 6.74 -11.14 8.12
CA PRO A 122 7.26 -12.45 7.76
C PRO A 122 7.10 -13.48 8.89
N LYS A 123 6.91 -13.03 10.13
CA LYS A 123 6.70 -13.88 11.31
C LYS A 123 5.23 -14.24 11.54
N ALA A 124 4.31 -13.71 10.72
CA ALA A 124 2.91 -14.09 10.78
C ALA A 124 2.72 -15.60 10.54
N ARG A 125 1.66 -16.15 11.13
CA ARG A 125 1.29 -17.57 10.98
C ARG A 125 1.11 -17.92 9.50
N LEU A 126 1.66 -19.06 9.08
CA LEU A 126 1.73 -19.48 7.67
C LEU A 126 0.37 -19.40 6.93
N TYR A 127 -0.74 -19.74 7.59
CA TYR A 127 -2.07 -19.74 6.96
C TYR A 127 -2.53 -18.34 6.50
N ILE A 128 -2.06 -17.27 7.17
CA ILE A 128 -2.28 -15.88 6.77
C ILE A 128 -1.14 -15.43 5.86
N ARG A 129 0.10 -15.72 6.25
CA ARG A 129 1.31 -15.28 5.54
C ARG A 129 1.34 -15.73 4.08
N LYS A 130 0.82 -16.91 3.75
CA LYS A 130 0.74 -17.47 2.38
C LYS A 130 -0.10 -16.64 1.37
N LYS A 131 -0.63 -15.50 1.81
CA LYS A 131 -1.40 -14.54 1.01
C LYS A 131 -0.78 -13.14 1.07
N ALA A 132 0.41 -12.97 1.65
CA ALA A 132 0.99 -11.66 1.92
C ALA A 132 1.20 -10.83 0.62
N PHE A 133 1.58 -11.48 -0.47
CA PHE A 133 1.73 -10.90 -1.80
C PHE A 133 0.42 -10.32 -2.37
N LEU A 134 -0.75 -10.63 -1.79
CA LEU A 134 -2.03 -10.08 -2.21
C LEU A 134 -2.31 -8.68 -1.65
N LEU A 135 -1.63 -8.27 -0.57
CA LEU A 135 -1.78 -6.92 -0.02
C LEU A 135 -1.55 -5.85 -1.09
N GLY A 136 -0.55 -6.04 -1.96
CA GLY A 136 -0.24 -5.09 -3.01
C GLY A 136 -1.41 -4.82 -3.97
N ASN A 137 -2.28 -5.81 -4.23
CA ASN A 137 -3.48 -5.59 -5.05
C ASN A 137 -4.50 -4.68 -4.35
N GLN A 138 -4.67 -4.85 -3.04
CA GLN A 138 -5.56 -4.00 -2.25
C GLN A 138 -5.07 -2.56 -2.19
N VAL A 139 -3.75 -2.36 -2.09
CA VAL A 139 -3.15 -1.02 -2.16
C VAL A 139 -3.31 -0.42 -3.55
N LYS A 140 -3.01 -1.17 -4.62
CA LYS A 140 -3.22 -0.70 -6.00
C LYS A 140 -4.67 -0.26 -6.24
N SER A 141 -5.64 -1.06 -5.75
CA SER A 141 -7.07 -0.73 -5.81
C SER A 141 -7.42 0.53 -5.02
N ARG A 142 -6.90 0.69 -3.79
CA ARG A 142 -7.16 1.85 -2.92
C ARG A 142 -6.73 3.17 -3.55
N TYR A 143 -5.62 3.21 -4.28
CA TYR A 143 -5.13 4.40 -4.96
C TYR A 143 -5.60 4.51 -6.42
N GLY A 144 -6.59 3.70 -6.79
CA GLY A 144 -7.08 3.57 -8.15
C GLY A 144 -6.23 2.63 -9.00
N ALA A 145 -6.89 1.69 -9.67
CA ALA A 145 -6.27 0.56 -10.35
C ALA A 145 -5.46 0.95 -11.60
N GLU A 146 -5.74 2.11 -12.19
CA GLU A 146 -5.08 2.61 -13.40
C GLU A 146 -3.84 3.46 -13.06
N GLY A 147 -2.97 3.71 -14.05
CA GLY A 147 -1.83 4.62 -13.93
C GLY A 147 -0.66 4.12 -13.08
N TRP A 148 -0.59 2.81 -12.83
CA TRP A 148 0.56 2.15 -12.25
C TRP A 148 1.56 1.76 -13.33
N ASP A 149 2.82 2.13 -13.16
CA ASP A 149 3.94 1.62 -13.95
C ASP A 149 4.52 0.38 -13.24
N CYS A 150 4.21 -0.80 -13.77
CA CYS A 150 4.58 -2.09 -13.18
C CYS A 150 5.62 -2.80 -14.03
N LYS A 151 6.70 -3.22 -13.39
CA LYS A 151 7.73 -4.07 -13.98
C LYS A 151 7.75 -5.42 -13.27
N GLU A 152 7.51 -6.47 -14.04
CA GLU A 152 7.75 -7.84 -13.60
C GLU A 152 9.22 -8.23 -13.86
N LEU A 153 9.80 -8.93 -12.89
CA LEU A 153 11.15 -9.47 -12.97
C LEU A 153 11.05 -10.98 -13.19
N GLN A 154 11.88 -11.49 -14.09
CA GLN A 154 11.96 -12.92 -14.34
C GLN A 154 12.65 -13.65 -13.18
N PRO A 155 12.37 -14.95 -12.99
CA PRO A 155 13.12 -15.78 -12.05
C PRO A 155 14.62 -15.73 -12.34
N THR A 156 15.41 -15.64 -11.27
CA THR A 156 16.85 -15.84 -11.35
C THR A 156 17.19 -17.31 -11.13
N ALA A 157 18.46 -17.70 -11.34
CA ALA A 157 18.87 -19.10 -11.35
C ALA A 157 18.50 -19.83 -10.04
N GLY A 158 17.65 -20.85 -10.17
CA GLY A 158 17.24 -21.73 -9.08
C GLY A 158 15.99 -21.28 -8.31
N GLU A 159 15.42 -20.11 -8.61
CA GLU A 159 14.12 -19.72 -8.05
C GLU A 159 12.98 -20.48 -8.71
N GLN A 160 12.00 -20.90 -7.92
CA GLN A 160 10.90 -21.74 -8.38
C GLN A 160 9.53 -21.12 -8.08
N PRO A 161 8.52 -21.34 -8.94
CA PRO A 161 7.16 -20.94 -8.64
C PRO A 161 6.59 -21.69 -7.43
N VAL A 162 5.65 -21.05 -6.73
CA VAL A 162 4.87 -21.63 -5.64
C VAL A 162 3.47 -21.91 -6.17
N GLY A 163 3.07 -23.18 -6.25
CA GLY A 163 1.76 -23.55 -6.79
C GLY A 163 1.55 -23.14 -8.25
N GLY A 164 2.62 -23.10 -9.05
CA GLY A 164 2.58 -22.66 -10.45
C GLY A 164 2.65 -21.15 -10.65
N VAL A 165 2.72 -20.35 -9.58
CA VAL A 165 2.83 -18.89 -9.64
C VAL A 165 4.23 -18.46 -9.23
N PHE A 166 4.89 -17.69 -10.09
CA PHE A 166 6.06 -16.90 -9.75
C PHE A 166 5.67 -15.43 -9.81
N LEU A 167 6.01 -14.65 -8.79
CA LEU A 167 5.77 -13.22 -8.76
C LEU A 167 7.01 -12.52 -8.24
N ARG A 168 7.49 -11.54 -9.01
CA ARG A 168 8.37 -10.49 -8.53
C ARG A 168 8.03 -9.24 -9.33
N GLU A 169 7.32 -8.31 -8.70
CA GLU A 169 6.75 -7.13 -9.34
C GLU A 169 7.14 -5.89 -8.54
N ILE A 170 7.52 -4.82 -9.24
CA ILE A 170 7.67 -3.48 -8.68
C ILE A 170 6.73 -2.56 -9.45
N CYS A 171 5.74 -2.00 -8.77
CA CYS A 171 4.81 -1.03 -9.32
C CYS A 171 5.05 0.35 -8.70
N LYS A 172 5.03 1.39 -9.52
CA LYS A 172 5.11 2.78 -9.07
C LYS A 172 3.91 3.58 -9.54
N LYS A 173 3.45 4.53 -8.73
CA LYS A 173 2.41 5.47 -9.11
C LYS A 173 2.63 6.81 -8.43
N THR A 174 2.52 7.88 -9.20
CA THR A 174 2.52 9.24 -8.68
C THR A 174 1.09 9.71 -8.52
N VAL A 175 0.78 10.26 -7.35
CA VAL A 175 -0.47 10.97 -7.05
C VAL A 175 -0.10 12.35 -6.48
N PRO A 176 -1.01 13.33 -6.41
CA PRO A 176 -0.68 14.66 -5.91
C PRO A 176 0.07 14.61 -4.56
N GLY A 177 1.31 15.10 -4.56
CA GLY A 177 2.18 15.19 -3.39
C GLY A 177 2.84 13.89 -2.94
N ARG A 178 2.57 12.74 -3.58
CA ARG A 178 3.05 11.42 -3.11
C ARG A 178 3.53 10.54 -4.26
N LEU A 179 4.62 9.81 -4.00
CA LEU A 179 5.08 8.69 -4.80
C LEU A 179 4.82 7.38 -4.06
N LEU A 180 4.04 6.50 -4.68
CA LEU A 180 3.79 5.15 -4.21
C LEU A 180 4.71 4.16 -4.91
N THR A 181 5.27 3.23 -4.14
CA THR A 181 5.96 2.04 -4.63
C THR A 181 5.36 0.82 -3.95
N VAL A 182 4.94 -0.17 -4.74
CA VAL A 182 4.41 -1.44 -4.27
C VAL A 182 5.28 -2.55 -4.87
N GLU A 183 6.00 -3.26 -4.00
CA GLU A 183 6.79 -4.43 -4.35
C GLU A 183 6.08 -5.68 -3.85
N ARG A 184 6.00 -6.70 -4.69
CA ARG A 184 5.33 -7.98 -4.38
C ARG A 184 6.20 -9.13 -4.81
N GLU A 185 6.29 -10.13 -3.95
CA GLU A 185 7.10 -11.31 -4.21
C GLU A 185 6.37 -12.60 -3.80
N LEU A 186 6.42 -13.60 -4.66
CA LEU A 186 6.00 -14.98 -4.39
C LEU A 186 6.88 -15.95 -5.17
N PHE A 187 7.81 -16.61 -4.50
CA PHE A 187 8.68 -17.62 -5.09
C PHE A 187 9.36 -18.46 -4.01
N ARG A 188 9.91 -19.60 -4.39
CA ARG A 188 10.77 -20.41 -3.51
C ARG A 188 12.23 -20.22 -3.90
N LYS A 189 13.10 -20.01 -2.92
CA LYS A 189 14.56 -20.00 -3.15
C LYS A 189 15.09 -21.43 -3.36
N PRO A 190 16.27 -21.60 -3.95
CA PRO A 190 16.93 -22.90 -4.01
C PRO A 190 17.00 -23.58 -2.64
N ASP A 191 16.87 -24.90 -2.62
CA ASP A 191 17.11 -25.75 -1.44
C ASP A 191 16.24 -25.46 -0.19
N GLN A 192 15.09 -24.81 -0.38
CA GLN A 192 14.11 -24.57 0.69
C GLN A 192 13.04 -25.67 0.77
N ASP A 193 12.58 -25.97 1.99
CA ASP A 193 11.41 -26.83 2.24
C ASP A 193 10.16 -26.34 1.49
N ILE A 194 9.23 -27.24 1.14
CA ILE A 194 8.03 -26.91 0.38
C ILE A 194 7.16 -25.83 1.05
N LYS A 195 7.16 -25.75 2.39
CA LYS A 195 6.43 -24.75 3.20
C LYS A 195 7.23 -23.47 3.43
N SER A 196 8.50 -23.45 3.02
CA SER A 196 9.36 -22.28 3.06
C SER A 196 9.40 -21.63 1.68
N PHE A 197 8.90 -20.40 1.60
CA PHE A 197 8.88 -19.62 0.38
C PHE A 197 8.84 -18.14 0.75
N VAL A 198 9.31 -17.30 -0.16
CA VAL A 198 9.15 -15.86 -0.09
C VAL A 198 7.72 -15.54 -0.48
N ASP A 199 7.03 -14.82 0.39
CA ASP A 199 5.69 -14.30 0.18
C ASP A 199 5.57 -13.00 0.95
N GLN A 200 5.62 -11.88 0.24
CA GLN A 200 5.62 -10.56 0.87
C GLN A 200 5.07 -9.49 -0.06
N THR A 201 4.55 -8.44 0.58
CA THR A 201 4.34 -7.13 -0.06
C THR A 201 5.08 -6.08 0.77
N LEU A 202 5.80 -5.20 0.08
CA LEU A 202 6.37 -3.98 0.65
C LEU A 202 5.78 -2.76 -0.04
N VAL A 203 5.14 -1.90 0.73
CA VAL A 203 4.53 -0.67 0.25
C VAL A 203 5.30 0.50 0.83
N ARG A 204 5.71 1.43 -0.02
CA ARG A 204 6.27 2.72 0.39
C ARG A 204 5.43 3.84 -0.19
N ILE A 205 4.98 4.73 0.68
CA ILE A 205 4.26 5.95 0.32
C ILE A 205 5.16 7.09 0.77
N THR A 206 5.70 7.85 -0.15
CA THR A 206 6.71 8.88 0.15
C THR A 206 6.25 10.22 -0.40
N LYS A 207 6.68 11.29 0.26
CA LYS A 207 6.47 12.65 -0.23
C LYS A 207 7.17 12.77 -1.57
N GLN A 208 6.46 13.29 -2.57
CA GLN A 208 7.08 13.58 -3.85
C GLN A 208 8.09 14.72 -3.65
N THR A 209 9.36 14.42 -3.83
CA THR A 209 10.43 15.43 -3.92
C THR A 209 10.50 15.88 -5.37
N ASN A 210 10.19 17.16 -5.61
CA ASN A 210 10.45 17.81 -6.90
C ASN A 210 11.95 18.05 -7.10
#